data_AF-A0A2V6K0A2-F1
#
_entry.id   AF-A0A2V6K0A2-F1
#
_cell.length_a   1.000
_cell.length_b   1.000
_cell.length_c   1.000
_cell.angle_alpha   90.00
_cell.angle_beta   90.00
_cell.angle_gamma   90.00
#
_symmetry.space_group_name_H-M   'P 1'
#
loop_
_entity.id
_entity.type
_entity.pdbx_description
1 polymer ?
#
loop_
_entity_poly.entity_id
_entity_poly.type
_entity_poly.pdbx_seq_one_letter_code
_entity_poly.pdbx_strand_id
1 'polypeptide(L)'
;SIALWSDQRRLRYRESLREPKLVKPGEIVKCDFNPGLFIARRLMKGSRLRLIVTAVNSIFWQKNYCSSGVVAEETAKDARTCHVQIYHDAEHTSVIQLPVREPATLQQQKN
;
A
#
# COMPACT_ATOMS: atom_id res chain seq x y z
N SER A 1 11.34 -13.15 -6.87
CA SER A 1 10.25 -12.18 -7.10
C SER A 1 10.81 -10.97 -7.82
N ILE A 2 10.05 -10.31 -8.69
CA ILE A 2 10.45 -9.04 -9.32
C ILE A 2 9.49 -7.96 -8.82
N ALA A 3 10.03 -6.84 -8.32
CA ALA A 3 9.22 -5.69 -7.91
C ALA A 3 8.65 -5.00 -9.16
N LEU A 4 7.36 -4.68 -9.12
CA LEU A 4 6.69 -3.98 -10.21
C LEU A 4 6.46 -2.52 -9.82
N TRP A 5 5.78 -2.31 -8.70
CA TRP A 5 5.53 -1.00 -8.09
C TRP A 5 5.48 -1.12 -6.58
N SER A 6 5.52 0.03 -5.92
CA SER A 6 5.12 0.19 -4.53
C SER A 6 4.60 1.61 -4.31
N ASP A 7 3.76 1.77 -3.30
CA ASP A 7 3.40 3.06 -2.71
C ASP A 7 3.59 2.95 -1.20
N GLN A 8 3.63 4.09 -0.52
CA GLN A 8 3.70 4.15 0.93
C GLN A 8 2.90 5.32 1.46
N ARG A 9 2.26 5.10 2.63
CA ARG A 9 1.46 6.14 3.27
C ARG A 9 1.65 6.09 4.77
N ARG A 10 1.77 7.27 5.37
CA ARG A 10 1.74 7.40 6.83
C ARG A 10 0.28 7.61 7.24
N LEU A 11 -0.24 6.79 8.14
CA LEU A 11 -1.67 6.79 8.51
C LEU A 11 -2.20 8.14 9.00
N ARG A 12 -1.35 8.99 9.59
CA ARG A 12 -1.76 10.34 9.98
C ARG A 12 -2.14 11.23 8.79
N TYR A 13 -1.64 10.92 7.58
CA TYR A 13 -1.94 11.64 6.34
C TYR A 13 -2.84 10.82 5.39
N ARG A 14 -3.64 9.90 5.94
CA ARG A 14 -4.55 9.06 5.15
C ARG A 14 -5.65 9.87 4.45
N GLU A 15 -6.13 10.92 5.10
CA GLU A 15 -7.21 11.79 4.58
C GLU A 15 -6.66 13.03 3.83
N SER A 16 -5.54 13.60 4.29
CA SER A 16 -4.92 14.79 3.70
C SER A 16 -3.39 14.72 3.82
N LEU A 17 -2.68 15.21 2.81
CA LEU A 17 -1.22 15.37 2.87
C LEU A 17 -0.80 16.62 3.66
N ARG A 18 -1.73 17.55 3.92
CA ARG A 18 -1.47 18.82 4.61
C ARG A 18 -1.84 18.76 6.09
N GLU A 19 -2.90 18.04 6.42
CA GLU A 19 -3.45 18.00 7.77
C GLU A 19 -3.33 16.60 8.37
N PRO A 20 -2.53 16.42 9.43
CA PRO A 20 -2.41 15.13 10.09
C PRO A 20 -3.64 14.85 10.99
N LYS A 21 -4.16 13.63 10.90
CA LYS A 21 -5.21 13.10 11.79
C LYS A 21 -4.76 11.76 12.37
N LEU A 22 -4.59 11.70 13.70
CA LEU A 22 -4.17 10.46 14.36
C LEU A 22 -5.23 9.35 14.21
N VAL A 23 -4.78 8.11 14.30
CA VAL A 23 -5.64 6.91 14.38
C VAL A 23 -5.67 6.48 15.83
N LYS A 24 -6.86 6.18 16.36
CA LYS A 24 -6.99 5.65 17.71
C LYS A 24 -6.65 4.16 17.72
N PRO A 25 -5.96 3.63 18.74
CA PRO A 25 -5.75 2.19 18.87
C PRO A 25 -7.08 1.43 18.79
N GLY A 26 -7.14 0.38 17.96
CA GLY A 26 -8.36 -0.42 17.73
C GLY A 26 -9.34 0.16 16.70
N GLU A 27 -9.15 1.40 16.25
CA GLU A 27 -9.98 2.00 15.20
C GLU A 27 -9.68 1.36 13.84
N ILE A 28 -10.72 0.86 13.18
CA ILE A 28 -10.61 0.39 11.79
C ILE A 28 -10.71 1.60 10.88
N VAL A 29 -9.65 1.88 10.12
CA VAL A 29 -9.58 3.00 9.18
C VAL A 29 -9.28 2.51 7.77
N LYS A 30 -9.94 3.11 6.78
CA LYS A 30 -9.57 2.92 5.37
C LYS A 30 -8.30 3.71 5.05
N CYS A 31 -7.37 3.07 4.35
CA CYS A 31 -6.17 3.72 3.84
C CYS A 31 -6.05 3.46 2.34
N ASP A 32 -6.35 4.47 1.53
CA ASP A 32 -6.22 4.38 0.09
C ASP A 32 -4.78 4.69 -0.35
N PHE A 33 -4.27 3.84 -1.23
CA PHE A 33 -3.00 4.05 -1.93
C PHE A 33 -3.34 4.37 -3.37
N ASN A 34 -2.91 5.52 -3.87
CA ASN A 34 -3.12 5.90 -5.27
C ASN A 34 -1.77 6.21 -5.93
N PRO A 35 -0.98 5.17 -6.22
CA PRO A 35 0.40 5.34 -6.68
C PRO A 35 0.58 6.05 -8.03
N GLY A 36 -0.49 6.27 -8.81
CA GLY A 36 -0.37 6.57 -10.23
C GLY A 36 0.36 5.43 -10.97
N LEU A 37 -0.34 4.33 -11.26
CA LEU A 37 0.28 3.14 -11.87
C LEU A 37 0.81 3.43 -13.28
N PHE A 38 2.12 3.23 -13.49
CA PHE A 38 2.79 3.29 -14.79
C PHE A 38 3.55 1.99 -15.11
N ILE A 39 2.90 0.84 -15.01
CA ILE A 39 3.55 -0.45 -15.34
C ILE A 39 2.75 -1.21 -16.36
N ALA A 40 3.42 -1.62 -17.42
CA ALA A 40 2.92 -2.59 -18.38
C ALA A 40 3.80 -3.84 -18.30
N ARG A 41 3.23 -4.96 -17.82
CA ARG A 41 3.93 -6.24 -17.79
C ARG A 41 3.01 -7.39 -18.19
N ARG A 42 3.47 -8.20 -19.16
CA ARG A 42 2.86 -9.49 -19.47
C ARG A 42 3.27 -10.51 -18.41
N LEU A 43 2.29 -11.16 -17.78
CA LEU A 43 2.52 -12.29 -16.89
C LEU A 43 2.50 -13.59 -17.71
N MET A 44 3.58 -14.35 -17.65
CA MET A 44 3.68 -15.63 -18.37
C MET A 44 2.95 -16.73 -17.60
N LYS A 45 2.49 -17.76 -18.30
CA LYS A 45 1.90 -18.97 -17.67
C LYS A 45 2.86 -19.49 -16.58
N GLY A 46 2.31 -19.81 -15.41
CA GLY A 46 3.08 -20.23 -14.23
C GLY A 46 3.57 -19.07 -13.34
N SER A 47 3.42 -17.81 -13.76
CA SER A 47 3.70 -16.65 -12.91
C SER A 47 2.62 -16.46 -11.85
N ARG A 48 2.98 -15.80 -10.74
CA ARG A 48 2.04 -15.34 -9.71
C ARG A 48 2.21 -13.85 -9.48
N LEU A 49 1.10 -13.13 -9.43
CA LEU A 49 1.08 -11.75 -8.94
C LEU A 49 1.04 -11.78 -7.41
N ARG A 50 1.80 -10.90 -6.76
CA ARG A 50 1.91 -10.86 -5.31
C ARG A 50 1.84 -9.42 -4.82
N LEU A 51 0.86 -9.15 -3.96
CA LEU A 51 0.79 -7.92 -3.17
C LEU A 51 1.49 -8.15 -1.83
N ILE A 52 2.28 -7.17 -1.40
CA ILE A 52 2.91 -7.15 -0.08
C ILE A 52 2.44 -5.89 0.62
N VAL A 53 1.91 -6.04 1.83
CA VAL A 53 1.63 -4.94 2.75
C VAL A 53 2.60 -5.08 3.92
N THR A 54 3.41 -4.06 4.17
CA THR A 54 4.46 -4.11 5.20
C THR A 54 4.67 -2.74 5.82
N ALA A 55 5.20 -2.70 7.04
CA ALA A 55 5.77 -1.49 7.59
C ALA A 55 7.08 -1.14 6.85
N VAL A 56 7.28 0.15 6.58
CA VAL A 56 8.52 0.64 5.95
C VAL A 56 9.62 0.70 7.01
N ASN A 57 10.72 0.01 6.76
CA ASN A 57 11.96 0.11 7.53
C ASN A 57 13.11 0.33 6.55
N SER A 58 13.47 1.59 6.34
CA SER A 58 14.41 2.01 5.29
C SER A 58 15.20 3.22 5.75
N ILE A 59 16.43 3.37 5.23
CA ILE A 59 17.22 4.59 5.39
C ILE A 59 16.72 5.75 4.51
N PHE A 60 15.90 5.46 3.49
CA PHE A 60 15.40 6.48 2.56
C PHE A 60 14.22 7.29 3.11
N TRP A 61 13.57 6.81 4.17
CA TRP A 61 12.37 7.42 4.74
C TRP A 61 12.47 7.54 6.25
N GLN A 62 11.91 8.63 6.79
CA GLN A 62 11.83 8.79 8.25
C GLN A 62 11.01 7.67 8.88
N LYS A 63 11.58 7.03 9.90
CA LYS A 63 10.94 5.92 10.61
C LYS A 63 9.63 6.37 11.24
N ASN A 64 8.62 5.50 11.22
CA ASN A 64 7.44 5.70 12.05
C ASN A 64 7.68 5.01 13.39
N TYR A 65 7.94 5.80 14.44
CA TYR A 65 8.16 5.29 15.79
C TYR A 65 6.87 4.80 16.47
N CYS A 66 5.73 4.87 15.76
CA CYS A 66 4.42 4.49 16.28
C CYS A 66 4.01 5.26 17.54
N SER A 67 4.59 6.45 17.67
CA SER A 67 4.20 7.52 18.58
C SER A 67 3.39 8.57 17.83
N SER A 68 2.73 9.42 18.60
CA SER A 68 1.89 10.51 18.09
C SER A 68 2.66 11.82 17.87
N GLY A 69 3.97 11.84 18.12
CA GLY A 69 4.80 13.03 18.11
C GLY A 69 5.20 13.50 16.72
N VAL A 70 6.01 14.56 16.68
CA VAL A 70 6.62 15.10 15.47
C VAL A 70 7.74 14.16 15.04
N VAL A 71 7.56 13.48 13.90
CA VAL A 71 8.45 12.38 13.45
C VAL A 71 9.92 12.78 13.38
N ALA A 72 10.21 14.02 13.00
CA ALA A 72 11.58 14.52 12.88
C ALA A 72 12.27 14.75 14.24
N GLU A 73 11.50 14.87 15.32
CA GLU A 73 11.99 15.11 16.68
C GLU A 73 12.05 13.80 17.49
N GLU A 74 11.40 12.74 17.01
CA GLU A 74 11.35 11.44 17.68
C GLU A 74 12.67 10.67 17.56
N THR A 75 12.98 9.94 18.63
CA THR A 75 14.16 9.09 18.73
C THR A 75 13.76 7.64 19.01
N ALA A 76 14.76 6.76 19.10
CA ALA A 76 14.52 5.38 19.52
C ALA A 76 13.85 5.25 20.90
N LYS A 77 13.94 6.27 21.77
CA LYS A 77 13.29 6.26 23.10
C LYS A 77 11.78 6.40 23.02
N ASP A 78 11.28 7.01 21.95
CA ASP A 78 9.85 7.25 21.72
C ASP A 78 9.17 6.07 21.01
N ALA A 79 9.98 5.11 20.54
CA ALA A 79 9.53 3.95 19.77
C ALA A 79 8.57 3.08 20.58
N ARG A 80 7.43 2.78 19.98
CA ARG A 80 6.46 1.81 20.50
C ARG A 80 6.25 0.69 19.49
N THR A 81 6.03 -0.53 19.98
CA THR A 81 5.58 -1.63 19.14
C THR A 81 4.12 -1.38 18.75
N CYS A 82 3.85 -1.30 17.44
CA CYS A 82 2.50 -1.25 16.90
C CYS A 82 2.16 -2.58 16.24
N HIS A 83 1.04 -3.17 16.62
CA HIS A 83 0.47 -4.33 15.96
C HIS A 83 -0.53 -3.85 14.91
N VAL A 84 -0.20 -4.08 13.64
CA VAL A 84 -1.05 -3.69 12.51
C VAL A 84 -1.84 -4.91 12.04
N GLN A 85 -3.16 -4.79 12.03
CA GLN A 85 -4.06 -5.77 11.44
C GLN A 85 -4.59 -5.24 10.10
N ILE A 86 -4.51 -6.07 9.06
CA ILE A 86 -5.16 -5.78 7.77
C ILE A 86 -6.44 -6.61 7.72
N TYR A 87 -7.58 -5.95 7.57
CA TYR A 87 -8.87 -6.61 7.42
C TYR A 87 -9.14 -6.89 5.94
N HIS A 88 -9.51 -8.13 5.63
CA HIS A 88 -9.93 -8.57 4.31
C HIS A 88 -10.97 -9.69 4.49
N ASP A 89 -12.22 -9.28 4.67
CA ASP A 89 -13.36 -10.16 4.85
C ASP A 89 -14.57 -9.59 4.09
N ALA A 90 -15.75 -10.19 4.27
CA ALA A 90 -16.97 -9.79 3.55
C ALA A 90 -17.45 -8.37 3.93
N GLU A 91 -17.16 -7.91 5.15
CA GLU A 91 -17.53 -6.57 5.63
C GLU A 91 -16.42 -5.54 5.35
N HIS A 92 -15.17 -6.00 5.28
CA HIS A 92 -13.97 -5.19 5.06
C HIS A 92 -13.25 -5.59 3.78
N THR A 93 -13.77 -5.17 2.62
CA THR A 93 -13.27 -5.59 1.30
C THR A 93 -12.00 -4.85 0.87
N SER A 94 -10.89 -5.03 1.58
CA SER A 94 -9.58 -4.53 1.12
C SER A 94 -9.26 -5.08 -0.27
N VAL A 95 -8.87 -4.23 -1.22
CA VAL A 95 -8.76 -4.59 -2.63
C VAL A 95 -7.56 -3.90 -3.29
N ILE A 96 -7.02 -4.54 -4.33
CA ILE A 96 -6.11 -3.92 -5.29
C ILE A 96 -6.82 -3.76 -6.62
N GLN A 97 -6.84 -2.53 -7.14
CA GLN A 97 -7.34 -2.25 -8.49
C GLN A 97 -6.18 -2.38 -9.48
N LEU A 98 -6.34 -3.29 -10.45
CA LEU A 98 -5.31 -3.55 -11.46
C LEU A 98 -5.83 -3.17 -12.84
N PRO A 99 -5.10 -2.33 -13.61
CA PRO A 99 -5.42 -2.07 -15.00
C PRO A 99 -5.03 -3.28 -15.85
N VAL A 100 -5.93 -4.24 -16.00
CA VAL A 100 -5.72 -5.42 -16.84
C VAL A 100 -6.10 -5.07 -18.27
N ARG A 101 -5.16 -5.20 -19.21
CA ARG A 101 -5.49 -5.12 -20.63
C ARG A 101 -6.28 -6.37 -21.01
N GLU A 102 -7.42 -6.17 -21.67
CA GLU A 102 -8.11 -7.29 -22.30
C GLU A 102 -7.16 -7.99 -23.30
N PRO A 103 -7.16 -9.33 -23.35
CA PRO A 103 -6.47 -10.02 -24.43
C PRO A 103 -7.07 -9.51 -25.74
N ALA A 104 -6.21 -9.23 -26.72
CA ALA A 104 -6.71 -8.93 -28.05
C ALA A 104 -7.55 -10.15 -28.46
N THR A 105 -8.85 -9.97 -28.63
CA THR A 105 -9.67 -10.95 -29.33
C THR A 105 -8.95 -11.21 -30.63
N LEU A 106 -8.57 -12.48 -30.87
CA LEU A 106 -8.15 -12.92 -32.18
C LEU A 106 -9.32 -12.60 -33.11
N GLN A 107 -9.32 -11.41 -33.71
CA GLN A 107 -10.00 -11.25 -34.97
C GLN A 107 -9.32 -12.27 -35.87
N GLN A 108 -10.04 -13.36 -36.11
CA GLN A 108 -9.73 -14.29 -37.16
C GLN A 108 -9.43 -13.42 -38.38
N GLN A 109 -8.18 -13.45 -38.82
CA GLN A 109 -7.81 -12.98 -40.15
C GLN A 109 -8.58 -13.86 -41.13
N LYS A 110 -9.85 -13.49 -41.36
CA LYS A 110 -10.61 -13.89 -42.52
C LYS A 110 -10.24 -12.90 -43.60
N ASN A 111 -9.27 -13.33 -44.42
CA ASN A 111 -9.15 -13.17 -45.87
C ASN A 111 -7.68 -13.05 -46.26
#